data_AF-A0A7V7TE74-F1
#
_entry.id   AF-A0A7V7TE74-F1
#
_cell.length_a   1.000
_cell.length_b   1.000
_cell.length_c   1.000
_cell.angle_alpha   90.00
_cell.angle_beta   90.00
_cell.angle_gamma   90.00
#
_symmetry.space_group_name_H-M   'P 1'
#
loop_
_entity.id
_entity.type
_entity.pdbx_description
1 polymer ?
#
loop_
_entity_poly.entity_id
_entity_poly.type
_entity_poly.pdbx_seq_one_letter_code
_entity_poly.pdbx_strand_id
1 'polypeptide(L)'
;MKTVIFNSNVINEVKKNGPVKLVWANELVGGVLTNQKPVFTEESKSIGLEAIILDSYTASAMVKVMGALSEGVKEKVIKRIDSDRAYFGMFVEQVWNCVK
;
A
#
# COMPACT_ATOMS: atom_id res chain seq x y z
N MET A 1 0.38 -15.58 4.80
CA MET A 1 0.08 -14.14 4.59
C MET A 1 -0.45 -13.98 3.18
N LYS A 2 -1.66 -13.43 2.99
CA LYS A 2 -2.26 -13.26 1.65
C LYS A 2 -1.58 -12.12 0.88
N THR A 3 -1.52 -12.24 -0.44
CA THR A 3 -1.15 -11.14 -1.34
C THR A 3 -2.42 -10.46 -1.84
N VAL A 4 -2.45 -9.14 -1.81
CA VAL A 4 -3.58 -8.32 -2.28
C VAL A 4 -3.07 -7.18 -3.16
N ILE A 5 -3.89 -6.80 -4.14
CA ILE A 5 -3.65 -5.56 -4.89
C ILE A 5 -3.97 -4.40 -3.96
N PHE A 6 -3.06 -3.45 -3.86
CA PHE A 6 -3.20 -2.31 -2.99
C PHE A 6 -4.33 -1.39 -3.49
N ASN A 7 -5.15 -0.99 -2.53
CA ASN A 7 -5.93 0.24 -2.55
C ASN A 7 -6.03 0.72 -1.10
N SER A 8 -6.27 2.01 -0.91
CA SER A 8 -6.28 2.66 0.39
C SER A 8 -7.24 2.03 1.43
N ASN A 9 -8.31 1.34 1.00
CA ASN A 9 -9.21 0.63 1.92
C ASN A 9 -8.52 -0.54 2.63
N VAL A 10 -7.53 -1.18 1.97
CA VAL A 10 -6.75 -2.29 2.54
C VAL A 10 -6.05 -1.89 3.83
N ILE A 11 -5.66 -0.62 3.99
CA ILE A 11 -5.01 -0.14 5.22
C ILE A 11 -5.92 -0.37 6.45
N ASN A 12 -7.22 -0.07 6.32
CA ASN A 12 -8.18 -0.31 7.39
C ASN A 12 -8.44 -1.81 7.64
N GLU A 13 -8.38 -2.63 6.58
CA GLU A 13 -8.50 -4.09 6.72
C GLU A 13 -7.31 -4.68 7.47
N VAL A 14 -6.09 -4.28 7.12
CA VAL A 14 -4.84 -4.80 7.72
C VAL A 14 -4.74 -4.42 9.19
N LYS A 15 -5.18 -3.21 9.55
CA LYS A 15 -5.34 -2.79 10.94
C LYS A 15 -6.20 -3.75 11.75
N LYS A 16 -7.26 -4.34 11.16
CA LYS A 16 -8.23 -5.20 11.84
C LYS A 16 -7.90 -6.70 11.75
N ASN A 17 -7.40 -7.14 10.60
CA ASN A 17 -7.38 -8.55 10.20
C ASN A 17 -5.98 -9.15 10.12
N GLY A 18 -4.92 -8.36 10.34
CA GLY A 18 -3.54 -8.82 10.31
C GLY A 18 -2.78 -8.46 9.04
N PRO A 19 -1.48 -8.81 8.99
CA PRO A 19 -0.56 -8.40 7.93
C PRO A 19 -0.90 -9.01 6.56
N VAL A 20 -0.56 -8.27 5.51
CA VAL A 20 -0.71 -8.70 4.10
C VAL A 20 0.50 -8.33 3.27
N LYS A 21 0.67 -9.00 2.12
CA LYS A 21 1.58 -8.58 1.06
C LYS A 21 0.84 -7.69 0.06
N LEU A 22 1.39 -6.54 -0.25
CA LEU A 22 0.85 -5.54 -1.16
C LEU A 22 1.60 -5.56 -2.49
N VAL A 23 0.84 -5.43 -3.57
CA VAL A 23 1.34 -5.19 -4.94
C VAL A 23 0.45 -4.15 -5.61
N TRP A 24 0.97 -3.38 -6.56
CA TRP A 24 0.16 -2.40 -7.29
C TRP A 24 -0.27 -2.97 -8.65
N ALA A 25 -1.49 -2.61 -9.09
CA ALA A 25 -2.07 -3.20 -10.29
C ALA A 25 -1.24 -2.90 -11.55
N ASN A 26 -0.64 -1.72 -11.66
CA ASN A 26 0.23 -1.32 -12.77
C ASN A 26 1.54 -2.13 -12.84
N GLU A 27 1.93 -2.81 -11.76
CA GLU A 27 3.12 -3.65 -11.72
C GLU A 27 2.86 -5.07 -12.24
N LEU A 28 1.58 -5.44 -12.38
CA LEU A 28 1.15 -6.80 -12.71
C LEU A 28 0.74 -6.95 -14.16
N VAL A 29 1.03 -8.11 -14.74
CA VAL A 29 0.52 -8.51 -16.05
C VAL A 29 -1.01 -8.61 -15.97
N GLY A 30 -1.69 -7.80 -16.79
CA GLY A 30 -3.15 -7.74 -16.82
C GLY A 30 -3.80 -7.10 -15.60
N GLY A 31 -3.03 -6.52 -14.68
CA GLY A 31 -3.57 -5.79 -13.52
C GLY A 31 -4.27 -6.63 -12.46
N VAL A 32 -4.06 -7.96 -12.45
CA VAL A 32 -4.78 -8.91 -11.57
C VAL A 32 -3.84 -9.89 -10.88
N LEU A 33 -4.31 -10.48 -9.77
CA LEU A 33 -3.65 -11.62 -9.13
C LEU A 33 -4.15 -12.93 -9.74
N THR A 34 -3.24 -13.81 -10.15
CA THR A 34 -3.60 -15.15 -10.62
C THR A 34 -3.32 -16.16 -9.50
N ASN A 35 -4.37 -16.81 -8.96
CA ASN A 35 -4.23 -17.78 -7.86
C ASN A 35 -3.44 -17.22 -6.64
N GLN A 36 -3.66 -15.95 -6.30
CA GLN A 36 -2.95 -15.20 -5.25
C GLN A 36 -1.42 -15.04 -5.48
N LYS A 37 -0.92 -15.39 -6.67
CA LYS A 37 0.46 -15.17 -7.07
C LYS A 37 0.53 -13.92 -7.97
N PRO A 38 1.37 -12.93 -7.63
CA PRO A 38 1.61 -11.80 -8.52
C PRO A 38 2.45 -12.27 -9.72
N VAL A 39 2.06 -11.83 -10.91
CA VAL A 39 2.85 -11.98 -12.13
C VAL A 39 3.24 -10.58 -12.57
N PHE A 40 4.52 -10.25 -12.46
CA PHE A 40 5.02 -8.89 -12.70
C PHE A 40 5.26 -8.60 -14.19
N THR A 41 5.09 -7.34 -14.59
CA THR A 41 5.47 -6.84 -15.93
C THR A 41 6.99 -6.90 -16.13
N GLU A 42 7.45 -6.87 -17.38
CA GLU A 42 8.89 -6.87 -17.67
C GLU A 42 9.62 -5.65 -17.07
N GLU A 43 8.97 -4.48 -17.07
CA GLU A 43 9.47 -3.28 -16.39
C GLU A 43 9.59 -3.49 -14.87
N SER A 44 8.57 -4.07 -14.24
CA SER A 44 8.61 -4.34 -12.80
C SER A 44 9.71 -5.35 -12.43
N LYS A 45 9.96 -6.35 -13.28
CA LYS A 45 11.07 -7.30 -13.11
C LYS A 45 12.43 -6.63 -13.27
N SER A 46 12.59 -5.74 -14.24
CA SER A 46 13.88 -5.10 -14.54
C SER A 46 14.36 -4.19 -13.39
N ILE A 47 13.42 -3.61 -12.65
CA ILE A 47 13.72 -2.80 -11.45
C ILE A 47 13.65 -3.62 -10.14
N GLY A 48 13.48 -4.94 -10.23
CA GLY A 48 13.52 -5.84 -9.07
C GLY A 48 12.36 -5.65 -8.08
N LEU A 49 11.15 -5.35 -8.56
CA LEU A 49 10.01 -5.16 -7.67
C LEU A 49 9.57 -6.47 -7.00
N GLU A 50 9.38 -6.37 -5.69
CA GLU A 50 8.76 -7.41 -4.86
C GLU A 50 7.54 -6.86 -4.13
N ALA A 51 6.68 -7.77 -3.65
CA ALA A 51 5.53 -7.42 -2.83
C ALA A 51 5.97 -6.84 -1.47
N ILE A 52 5.32 -5.76 -1.03
CA ILE A 52 5.62 -5.07 0.24
C ILE A 52 4.78 -5.68 1.37
N ILE A 53 5.36 -5.91 2.54
CA ILE A 53 4.57 -6.30 3.72
C ILE A 53 4.00 -5.04 4.40
N LEU A 54 2.70 -5.01 4.61
CA LEU A 54 2.06 -4.06 5.53
C LEU A 54 1.57 -4.83 6.75
N ASP A 55 2.12 -4.50 7.92
CA ASP A 55 1.69 -5.05 9.21
C ASP A 55 0.63 -4.17 9.90
N SER A 56 -0.03 -4.74 10.91
CA SER A 56 -1.13 -4.07 11.61
C SER A 56 -0.69 -2.86 12.44
N TYR A 57 0.56 -2.80 12.91
CA TYR A 57 1.08 -1.66 13.65
C TYR A 57 1.31 -0.48 12.70
N THR A 58 2.02 -0.71 11.58
CA THR A 58 2.18 0.28 10.51
C THR A 58 0.82 0.77 9.98
N ALA A 59 -0.10 -0.15 9.69
CA ALA A 59 -1.44 0.22 9.21
C ALA A 59 -2.22 1.06 10.23
N SER A 60 -2.09 0.77 11.53
CA SER A 60 -2.72 1.56 12.59
C SER A 60 -2.17 2.99 12.65
N ALA A 61 -0.85 3.15 12.51
CA ALA A 61 -0.20 4.45 12.46
C ALA A 61 -0.68 5.27 11.25
N MET A 62 -0.73 4.64 10.07
CA MET A 62 -1.24 5.27 8.84
C MET A 62 -2.68 5.74 9.01
N VAL A 63 -3.58 4.90 9.57
CA VAL A 63 -4.97 5.28 9.83
C VAL A 63 -5.06 6.48 10.79
N LYS A 64 -4.24 6.52 11.84
CA LYS A 64 -4.20 7.63 12.79
C LYS A 64 -3.79 8.94 12.10
N VAL A 65 -2.74 8.90 11.29
CA VAL A 65 -2.25 10.08 10.55
C VAL A 65 -3.29 10.53 9.53
N MET A 66 -3.84 9.62 8.72
CA MET A 66 -4.88 9.95 7.74
C MET A 66 -6.14 10.54 8.40
N GLY A 67 -6.50 10.07 9.60
CA GLY A 67 -7.63 10.59 10.37
C GLY A 67 -7.40 11.99 10.95
N ALA A 68 -6.15 12.46 11.04
CA ALA A 68 -5.80 13.81 11.49
C ALA A 68 -5.74 14.83 10.33
N LEU A 69 -5.77 14.38 9.07
CA LEU A 69 -5.75 15.24 7.90
C LEU A 69 -7.14 15.83 7.62
N SER A 70 -7.18 17.02 7.02
CA SER A 70 -8.41 17.55 6.45
C SER A 70 -8.84 16.72 5.22
N GLU A 71 -10.13 16.64 4.93
CA GLU A 71 -10.66 15.72 3.91
C GLU A 71 -10.02 15.95 2.53
N GLY A 72 -9.88 17.20 2.10
CA GLY A 72 -9.25 17.51 0.81
C GLY A 72 -7.75 17.16 0.72
N VAL A 73 -7.04 17.10 1.86
CA VAL A 73 -5.64 16.63 1.89
C VAL A 73 -5.59 15.12 1.90
N LYS A 74 -6.44 14.49 2.71
CA LYS A 74 -6.59 13.03 2.79
C LYS A 74 -6.90 12.41 1.43
N GLU A 75 -7.83 12.99 0.67
CA GLU A 75 -8.14 12.53 -0.70
C GLU A 75 -6.92 12.58 -1.63
N LYS A 76 -6.11 13.64 -1.54
CA LYS A 76 -4.88 13.77 -2.35
C LYS A 76 -3.83 12.73 -1.95
N VAL A 77 -3.67 12.47 -0.66
CA VAL A 77 -2.76 11.43 -0.15
C VAL A 77 -3.21 10.06 -0.65
N ILE A 78 -4.50 9.74 -0.50
CA ILE A 78 -5.09 8.48 -0.97
C ILE A 78 -4.83 8.29 -2.47
N LYS A 79 -5.13 9.29 -3.29
CA LYS A 79 -4.89 9.22 -4.74
C LYS A 79 -3.42 8.95 -5.07
N ARG A 80 -2.48 9.55 -4.34
CA ARG A 80 -1.03 9.33 -4.57
C ARG A 80 -0.62 7.91 -4.20
N ILE A 81 -0.94 7.45 -2.99
CA ILE A 81 -0.51 6.11 -2.53
C ILE A 81 -1.17 4.98 -3.31
N ASP A 82 -2.40 5.17 -3.82
CA ASP A 82 -3.10 4.19 -4.66
C ASP A 82 -2.49 4.11 -6.06
N SER A 83 -1.90 5.20 -6.55
CA SER A 83 -1.33 5.25 -7.90
C SER A 83 0.05 4.58 -8.02
N ASP A 84 0.87 4.61 -6.97
CA ASP A 84 2.26 4.18 -7.05
C ASP A 84 2.82 3.77 -5.67
N ARG A 85 3.59 2.67 -5.64
CA ARG A 85 4.23 2.16 -4.43
C ARG A 85 5.26 3.10 -3.83
N ALA A 86 5.95 3.89 -4.65
CA ALA A 86 6.97 4.84 -4.18
C ALA A 86 6.30 5.90 -3.33
N TYR A 87 5.14 6.41 -3.76
CA TYR A 87 4.35 7.34 -2.95
C TYR A 87 3.82 6.70 -1.67
N PHE A 88 3.44 5.42 -1.71
CA PHE A 88 3.10 4.68 -0.49
C PHE A 88 4.30 4.60 0.48
N GLY A 89 5.49 4.24 -0.01
CA GLY A 89 6.71 4.18 0.80
C GLY A 89 7.04 5.52 1.44
N MET A 90 7.03 6.60 0.65
CA MET A 90 7.23 7.97 1.15
C MET A 90 6.19 8.35 2.22
N PHE A 91 4.93 7.96 2.04
CA PHE A 91 3.90 8.25 3.03
C PHE A 91 4.13 7.47 4.32
N VAL A 92 4.54 6.19 4.25
CA VAL A 92 4.89 5.40 5.44
C VAL A 92 6.06 6.05 6.20
N GLU A 93 7.09 6.51 5.52
CA GLU A 93 8.21 7.26 6.15
C GLU A 93 7.71 8.52 6.86
N GLN A 94 6.83 9.29 6.22
CA GLN A 94 6.23 10.47 6.85
C GLN A 94 5.38 10.12 8.06
N VAL A 95 4.59 9.03 8.00
CA VAL A 95 3.81 8.53 9.13
C VAL A 95 4.71 8.24 10.32
N TRP A 96 5.86 7.59 10.11
CA TRP A 96 6.82 7.33 11.19
C TRP A 96 7.43 8.59 11.78
N ASN A 97 7.65 9.62 10.97
CA ASN A 97 8.10 10.91 11.48
C ASN A 97 7.03 11.65 12.32
N CYS A 98 5.74 11.33 12.10
CA CYS A 98 4.62 11.94 12.83
C CYS A 98 4.20 11.16 14.09
N VAL A 99 4.37 9.85 14.10
CA VAL A 99 3.99 8.98 15.22
C VAL A 99 5.21 8.79 16.12
N LYS A 100 5.35 9.70 17.09
CA LYS A 100 6.29 9.57 18.22
C LYS A 100 5.69 8.77 19.37
#